data_AF-A4T4X5-F1
#
_entry.id   AF-A4T4X5-F1
#
_cell.length_a   1.000
_cell.length_b   1.000
_cell.length_c   1.000
_cell.angle_alpha   90.00
_cell.angle_beta   90.00
_cell.angle_gamma   90.00
#
_symmetry.space_group_name_H-M   'P 1'
#
loop_
_entity.id
_entity.type
_entity.pdbx_description
1 polymer ?
#
loop_
_entity_poly.entity_id
_entity_poly.type
_entity_poly.pdbx_seq_one_letter_code
_entity_poly.pdbx_strand_id
1 'polypeptide(L)'
;MICVPDGHTMEAVAAKSERFAVRLTAEQDALIRRAAEVEGTDLTNFTLTATLAHAREVLADRRLFMLGEPAWSEFLSVLDRPVSPKPRLAKLFAEPSIFDG
;
A
#
# COMPACT_ATOMS: atom_id res chain seq x y z
N MET A 1 -47.69 12.50 9.91
CA MET A 1 -46.37 13.09 10.19
C MET A 1 -45.45 11.94 10.57
N ILE A 2 -44.82 11.31 9.58
CA ILE A 2 -43.95 10.15 9.78
C ILE A 2 -42.54 10.71 9.93
N CYS A 3 -41.96 10.59 11.12
CA CYS A 3 -40.55 10.87 11.34
C CYS A 3 -39.76 9.69 10.74
N VAL A 4 -39.11 9.91 9.60
CA VAL A 4 -38.13 8.99 9.04
C VAL A 4 -36.83 9.25 9.80
N PRO A 5 -36.20 8.26 10.47
CA PRO A 5 -34.89 8.48 11.04
C PRO A 5 -33.87 8.49 9.91
N ASP A 6 -33.13 9.59 9.81
CA ASP A 6 -31.97 9.73 8.93
C ASP A 6 -30.89 8.74 9.36
N GLY A 7 -30.86 7.57 8.71
CA GLY A 7 -29.79 6.59 8.79
C GLY A 7 -28.52 7.11 8.12
N HIS A 8 -27.90 8.13 8.70
CA HIS A 8 -26.49 8.39 8.46
C HIS A 8 -25.71 7.34 9.25
N THR A 9 -25.45 6.20 8.64
CA THR A 9 -24.36 5.33 9.06
C THR A 9 -23.07 6.13 8.92
N MET A 10 -22.62 6.73 10.03
CA MET A 10 -21.22 7.09 10.19
C MET A 10 -20.42 5.83 9.89
N GLU A 11 -19.62 5.83 8.81
CA GLU A 11 -18.51 4.89 8.67
C GLU A 11 -17.66 5.02 9.92
N ALA A 12 -17.76 4.03 10.81
CA ALA A 12 -16.94 3.97 11.99
C ALA A 12 -15.48 3.93 11.53
N VAL A 13 -14.67 4.90 11.98
CA VAL A 13 -13.22 4.81 11.90
C VAL A 13 -12.86 3.45 12.48
N ALA A 14 -12.42 2.52 11.63
CA ALA A 14 -12.19 1.14 12.05
C ALA A 14 -11.25 1.16 13.26
N ALA A 15 -11.73 0.63 14.39
CA ALA A 15 -10.95 0.60 15.61
C ALA A 15 -9.68 -0.24 15.37
N LYS A 16 -8.53 0.23 15.86
CA LYS A 16 -7.25 -0.48 15.77
C LYS A 16 -7.32 -1.76 16.62
N SER A 17 -7.77 -2.87 16.01
CA SER A 17 -8.00 -4.16 16.67
C SER A 17 -6.77 -5.06 16.69
N GLU A 18 -5.87 -4.91 15.72
CA GLU A 18 -4.74 -5.81 15.53
C GLU A 18 -3.61 -5.54 16.52
N ARG A 19 -3.07 -6.63 17.09
CA ARG A 19 -1.97 -6.57 18.05
C ARG A 19 -0.66 -7.05 17.41
N PHE A 20 0.33 -6.16 17.37
CA PHE A 20 1.69 -6.44 16.92
C PHE A 20 2.64 -6.49 18.13
N ALA A 21 3.13 -7.68 18.48
CA ALA A 21 3.99 -7.89 19.65
C ALA A 21 5.42 -8.28 19.22
N VAL A 22 6.43 -7.57 19.72
CA VAL A 22 7.85 -7.78 19.42
C VAL A 22 8.63 -7.92 20.73
N ARG A 23 9.61 -8.81 20.76
CA ARG A 23 10.57 -8.93 21.87
C ARG A 23 11.84 -8.16 21.51
N LEU A 24 12.35 -7.38 22.46
CA LEU A 24 13.53 -6.55 22.30
C LEU A 24 14.52 -6.87 23.42
N THR A 25 15.81 -6.68 23.14
CA THR A 25 16.81 -6.55 24.21
C THR A 25 16.65 -5.19 24.90
N ALA A 26 17.22 -5.04 26.10
CA ALA A 26 17.18 -3.77 26.82
C ALA A 26 17.85 -2.63 26.03
N GLU A 27 18.93 -2.94 25.30
CA GLU A 27 19.63 -1.97 24.45
C GLU A 27 18.75 -1.50 23.27
N GLN A 28 18.04 -2.43 22.62
CA GLN A 28 17.12 -2.10 21.54
C GLN A 28 15.95 -1.24 22.01
N ASP A 29 15.32 -1.58 23.16
CA ASP A 29 14.23 -0.78 23.74
C ASP A 29 14.71 0.64 24.10
N ALA A 30 15.87 0.76 24.74
CA ALA A 30 16.45 2.06 25.10
C ALA A 30 16.73 2.92 23.86
N LEU A 31 17.32 2.34 22.81
CA LEU A 31 17.63 3.04 21.57
C LEU A 31 16.34 3.56 20.89
N ILE A 32 15.33 2.71 20.75
CA ILE A 32 14.07 3.07 20.08
C ILE A 32 13.32 4.15 20.87
N ARG A 33 13.25 4.04 22.21
CA ARG A 33 12.65 5.08 23.06
C ARG A 33 13.36 6.41 22.91
N ARG A 34 14.70 6.40 22.91
CA ARG A 34 15.49 7.61 22.75
C ARG A 34 15.25 8.28 21.40
N ALA A 35 15.12 7.50 20.33
CA ALA A 35 14.79 8.02 19.01
C ALA A 35 13.39 8.69 18.99
N ALA A 36 12.39 8.04 19.59
CA ALA A 36 11.04 8.60 19.71
C ALA A 36 11.03 9.93 20.50
N GLU A 37 11.81 10.02 21.59
CA GLU A 37 11.99 11.26 22.36
C GLU A 37 12.60 12.39 21.52
N VAL A 38 13.64 12.09 20.74
CA VAL A 38 14.31 13.07 19.88
C VAL A 38 13.37 13.60 18.79
N GLU A 39 12.52 12.73 18.24
CA GLU A 39 11.52 13.09 17.23
C GLU A 39 10.25 13.73 17.84
N GLY A 40 10.10 13.73 19.17
CA GLY A 40 8.98 14.34 19.86
C GLY A 40 7.66 13.58 19.71
N THR A 41 7.73 12.26 19.50
CA THR A 41 6.56 11.39 19.34
C THR A 41 6.53 10.31 20.44
N ASP A 42 5.36 9.72 20.69
CA ASP A 42 5.29 8.53 21.54
C ASP A 42 5.87 7.30 20.83
N LEU A 43 6.26 6.30 21.64
CA LEU A 43 6.89 5.06 21.18
C LEU A 43 6.01 4.26 20.20
N THR A 44 4.69 4.26 20.40
CA THR A 44 3.77 3.50 19.54
C THR A 44 3.72 4.12 18.16
N ASN A 45 3.56 5.44 18.09
CA ASN A 45 3.49 6.17 16.84
C ASN A 45 4.83 6.16 16.10
N PHE A 46 5.95 6.33 16.82
CA PHE A 46 7.30 6.18 16.25
C PHE A 46 7.47 4.81 15.58
N THR A 47 7.22 3.74 16.34
CA THR A 47 7.43 2.38 15.88
C THR A 47 6.51 2.04 14.71
N LEU A 48 5.23 2.43 14.79
CA LEU A 48 4.27 2.17 13.71
C LEU A 48 4.65 2.92 12.43
N THR A 49 5.04 4.19 12.53
CA THR A 49 5.42 5.01 11.37
C THR A 49 6.66 4.44 10.70
N ALA A 50 7.72 4.15 11.47
CA ALA A 50 8.95 3.56 10.94
C ALA A 50 8.69 2.18 10.29
N THR A 51 7.90 1.33 10.93
CA THR A 51 7.57 -0.01 10.40
C THR A 51 6.75 0.09 9.10
N LEU A 52 5.76 0.98 9.04
CA LEU A 52 4.96 1.18 7.83
C LEU A 52 5.76 1.79 6.69
N ALA A 53 6.67 2.72 6.98
CA ALA A 53 7.58 3.28 5.97
C ALA A 53 8.43 2.16 5.34
N HIS A 54 9.10 1.37 6.17
CA HIS A 54 9.93 0.28 5.68
C HIS A 54 9.13 -0.81 4.96
N ALA A 55 7.94 -1.17 5.46
CA ALA A 55 7.07 -2.12 4.77
C ALA A 55 6.65 -1.63 3.37
N ARG A 56 6.37 -0.32 3.22
CA ARG A 56 6.07 0.27 1.91
C ARG A 56 7.27 0.22 0.98
N GLU A 57 8.48 0.50 1.46
CA GLU A 57 9.71 0.38 0.66
C GLU A 57 9.90 -1.05 0.16
N VAL A 58 9.82 -2.05 1.05
CA VAL A 58 9.96 -3.47 0.71
C VAL A 58 8.91 -3.92 -0.33
N LEU A 59 7.68 -3.40 -0.23
CA LEU A 59 6.62 -3.71 -1.20
C LEU A 59 6.74 -2.89 -2.50
N ALA A 60 7.30 -1.69 -2.44
CA ALA A 60 7.55 -0.83 -3.60
C ALA A 60 8.70 -1.36 -4.45
N ASP A 61 9.74 -1.94 -3.84
CA ASP A 61 10.80 -2.65 -4.56
C ASP A 61 10.24 -3.80 -5.42
N ARG A 62 9.09 -4.39 -5.06
CA ARG A 62 8.41 -5.39 -5.90
C ARG A 62 7.60 -4.79 -7.07
N ARG A 63 7.40 -3.48 -7.09
CA ARG A 63 6.73 -2.74 -8.18
C ARG A 63 7.71 -2.03 -9.11
N LEU A 64 8.93 -1.76 -8.64
CA LEU A 64 10.00 -1.15 -9.42
C LEU A 64 10.79 -2.23 -10.15
N PHE A 65 10.55 -2.36 -11.46
CA PHE A 65 11.37 -3.20 -12.32
C PHE A 65 12.60 -2.41 -12.76
N MET A 66 13.73 -2.65 -12.10
CA MET A 66 15.01 -2.08 -12.52
C MET A 66 15.49 -2.78 -13.79
N LEU A 67 15.52 -2.03 -14.91
CA LEU A 67 16.07 -2.49 -16.18
C LEU A 67 17.45 -1.87 -16.41
N GLY A 68 18.41 -2.68 -16.84
CA GLY A 68 19.68 -2.16 -17.37
C GLY A 68 19.48 -1.49 -18.73
N GLU A 69 20.43 -0.66 -19.15
CA GLU A 69 20.37 0.15 -20.40
C GLU A 69 19.86 -0.62 -21.64
N PRO A 70 20.33 -1.85 -21.95
CA PRO A 70 19.83 -2.58 -23.12
C PRO A 70 18.35 -2.94 -23.02
N ALA A 71 17.90 -3.40 -21.86
CA ALA A 71 16.51 -3.77 -21.62
C ALA A 71 15.60 -2.54 -21.53
N TRP A 72 16.12 -1.42 -21.05
CA TRP A 72 15.41 -0.15 -21.03
C TRP A 72 15.16 0.37 -22.46
N SER A 73 16.17 0.32 -23.33
CA SER A 73 16.00 0.71 -24.74
C SER A 73 15.01 -0.19 -25.48
N GLU A 74 15.04 -1.51 -25.23
CA GLU A 74 14.07 -2.44 -25.81
C GLU A 74 12.65 -2.13 -25.33
N PHE A 75 12.49 -1.90 -24.03
CA PHE A 75 11.21 -1.56 -23.42
C PHE A 75 10.59 -0.30 -24.04
N LEU A 76 11.37 0.78 -24.19
CA LEU A 76 10.91 2.00 -24.86
C LEU A 76 10.51 1.74 -26.32
N SER A 77 11.32 0.98 -27.06
CA SER A 77 11.00 0.58 -28.43
C SER A 77 9.71 -0.23 -28.55
N VAL A 78 9.32 -0.98 -27.51
CA VAL A 78 8.02 -1.68 -27.45
C VAL A 78 6.87 -0.70 -27.21
N LEU A 79 7.05 0.27 -26.29
CA LEU A 79 6.02 1.27 -25.96
C LEU A 79 5.71 2.21 -27.12
N ASP A 80 6.71 2.57 -27.92
CA ASP A 80 6.55 3.47 -29.08
C ASP A 80 5.87 2.80 -30.27
N ARG A 81 5.65 1.48 -30.25
CA ARG A 81 5.01 0.78 -31.38
C ARG A 81 3.53 1.17 -31.45
N PRO A 82 2.99 1.37 -32.67
CA PRO A 82 1.56 1.58 -32.83
C PRO A 82 0.78 0.39 -32.26
N VAL A 83 -0.33 0.69 -31.58
CA VAL A 83 -1.18 -0.35 -30.99
C VAL A 83 -1.68 -1.30 -32.07
N SER A 84 -1.42 -2.59 -31.87
CA SER A 84 -1.95 -3.64 -32.73
C SER A 84 -3.18 -4.27 -32.10
N PRO A 85 -4.27 -4.50 -32.85
CA PRO A 85 -5.47 -5.15 -32.34
C PRO A 85 -5.15 -6.51 -31.74
N LYS A 86 -5.73 -6.82 -30.57
CA LYS A 86 -5.59 -8.11 -29.89
C LYS A 86 -6.98 -8.75 -29.74
N PRO A 87 -7.44 -9.60 -30.69
CA PRO A 87 -8.81 -10.13 -30.69
C PRO A 87 -9.21 -10.85 -29.39
N ARG A 88 -8.28 -11.58 -28.77
CA ARG A 88 -8.49 -12.22 -27.46
C ARG A 88 -8.73 -11.22 -26.34
N LEU A 89 -8.03 -10.08 -26.36
CA LEU A 89 -8.20 -9.02 -25.36
C LEU A 89 -9.53 -8.29 -25.56
N ALA A 90 -9.92 -8.04 -26.81
CA ALA A 90 -11.22 -7.47 -27.13
C ALA A 90 -12.37 -8.37 -26.66
N LYS A 91 -12.25 -9.69 -26.85
CA LYS A 91 -13.21 -10.66 -26.33
C LYS A 91 -13.30 -10.62 -24.80
N LEU A 92 -12.15 -10.60 -24.11
CA LEU A 92 -12.09 -10.54 -22.64
C LEU A 92 -12.80 -9.31 -22.08
N PHE A 93 -12.58 -8.13 -22.68
CA PHE A 93 -13.24 -6.90 -22.22
C PHE A 93 -14.74 -6.84 -22.50
N ALA A 94 -15.26 -7.73 -23.35
CA ALA A 94 -16.70 -7.85 -23.61
C ALA A 94 -17.39 -8.85 -22.66
N GLU A 95 -16.64 -9.58 -21.84
CA GLU A 95 -17.18 -10.50 -20.83
C GLU A 95 -17.64 -9.73 -19.59
N PRO A 96 -18.74 -10.13 -18.92
CA PRO A 96 -19.20 -9.50 -17.68
C PRO A 96 -18.10 -9.47 -16.62
N SER A 97 -17.90 -8.34 -15.96
CA SER A 97 -16.92 -8.23 -14.88
C SER A 97 -17.45 -8.91 -13.62
N ILE A 98 -16.55 -9.53 -12.85
CA ILE A 98 -16.85 -10.00 -11.49
C ILE A 98 -17.21 -8.87 -10.51
N PHE A 99 -17.02 -7.61 -10.94
CA PHE A 99 -17.32 -6.40 -10.19
C PHE A 99 -18.63 -5.71 -10.61
N ASP A 100 -19.34 -6.22 -11.62
CA ASP A 100 -20.61 -5.62 -12.12
C ASP A 100 -21.85 -6.07 -11.32
N GLY A 101 -21.66 -6.48 -10.06
CA GLY A 101 -22.71 -6.96 -9.16
C GLY A 101 -23.27 -5.87 -8.24
#